data_AF-A0A8T8XH06-F1
#
_entry.id   AF-A0A8T8XH06-F1
#
_cell.length_a   1.000
_cell.length_b   1.000
_cell.length_c   1.000
_cell.angle_alpha   90.00
_cell.angle_beta   90.00
_cell.angle_gamma   90.00
#
_symmetry.space_group_name_H-M   'P 1'
#
loop_
_entity.id
_entity.type
_entity.pdbx_description
1 polymer ?
#
loop_
_entity_poly.entity_id
_entity_poly.type
_entity_poly.pdbx_seq_one_letter_code
_entity_poly.pdbx_strand_id
1 'polypeptide(L)'
;MATLIKTAWATVLHQETHSRDIVFAQIVNARDIDLPDLDSLIGPCLNIIPVRVSFPPAPAPDIPETTNAILTAVQTQHAQFPECSTCQWQEIVTQCTDWSKNSNSSTVSSIVLHENFDAKPEVDLGGGRRWKMRSPILSNPPDQTIFLTTWPERDVLCVMFSVSSRDASIISDAQTDLVNADETFPVLLEQSQQPEFYVYTKALAESYVLSQDQRQRRRATHPFLTCAIRPSGIFGVGDLVVLPGILDAYFRGQTQWQIGDNQNRFDFPESTNVAHAHYLAAAARVAQLEKCHDSPDDEDDEGDDDKTKVDGEAFFITNDEPRCFWDFTRLVWTFAGDTTPRERVWVIPRPWALRLAGVLEWTFWALGLGQPPLTQTEVRLSCMTRYFCIDKAKTRLGYRPVVGLEEGLQRAVEDCLSRRAAEDEGLKKRS
;
A
#
# COMPACT_ATOMS: atom_id res chain seq x y z
N MET A 1 20.84 -9.17 18.64
CA MET A 1 19.38 -8.94 18.50
C MET A 1 18.92 -9.18 17.05
N ALA A 2 19.55 -8.58 16.03
CA ALA A 2 19.26 -8.82 14.61
C ALA A 2 19.06 -10.30 14.23
N THR A 3 19.96 -11.19 14.67
CA THR A 3 19.88 -12.64 14.42
C THR A 3 18.60 -13.27 14.99
N LEU A 4 18.23 -12.92 16.22
CA LEU A 4 17.02 -13.44 16.86
C LEU A 4 15.77 -13.04 16.07
N ILE A 5 15.73 -11.80 15.58
CA ILE A 5 14.58 -11.27 14.82
C ILE A 5 14.49 -11.94 13.45
N LYS A 6 15.63 -12.11 12.76
CA LYS A 6 15.70 -12.86 11.49
C LYS A 6 15.25 -14.30 11.66
N THR A 7 15.71 -14.98 12.72
CA THR A 7 15.29 -16.35 13.03
C THR A 7 13.81 -16.41 13.40
N ALA A 8 13.30 -15.47 14.20
CA ALA A 8 11.89 -15.41 14.54
C ALA A 8 11.01 -15.23 13.28
N TRP A 9 11.39 -14.32 12.38
CA TRP A 9 10.69 -14.12 11.11
C TRP A 9 10.75 -15.36 10.21
N ALA A 10 11.91 -16.01 10.12
CA ALA A 10 12.06 -17.27 9.39
C ALA A 10 11.14 -18.36 9.94
N THR A 11 11.00 -18.46 11.26
CA THR A 11 10.10 -19.42 11.92
C THR A 11 8.64 -19.12 11.62
N VAL A 12 8.23 -17.85 11.63
CA VAL A 12 6.88 -17.45 11.23
C VAL A 12 6.61 -17.87 9.78
N LEU A 13 7.51 -17.54 8.85
CA LEU A 13 7.36 -17.94 7.46
C LEU A 13 7.34 -19.47 7.29
N HIS A 14 8.17 -20.21 8.02
CA HIS A 14 8.14 -21.67 8.03
C HIS A 14 6.79 -22.25 8.45
N GLN A 15 6.19 -21.66 9.49
CA GLN A 15 4.87 -22.07 9.99
C GLN A 15 3.76 -21.75 8.99
N GLU A 16 3.77 -20.54 8.44
CA GLU A 16 2.73 -20.04 7.53
C GLU A 16 2.78 -20.67 6.14
N THR A 17 3.98 -20.85 5.56
CA THR A 17 4.12 -21.39 4.21
C THR A 17 4.31 -22.91 4.19
N HIS A 18 4.48 -23.53 5.35
CA HIS A 18 4.89 -24.93 5.51
C HIS A 18 6.16 -25.32 4.73
N SER A 19 6.96 -24.33 4.31
CA SER A 19 8.21 -24.56 3.58
C SER A 19 9.35 -24.71 4.55
N ARG A 20 10.22 -25.69 4.32
CA ARG A 20 11.45 -25.88 5.11
C ARG A 20 12.61 -25.02 4.63
N ASP A 21 12.52 -24.46 3.43
CA ASP A 21 13.54 -23.59 2.87
C ASP A 21 12.94 -22.21 2.71
N ILE A 22 13.36 -21.28 3.58
CA ILE A 22 12.81 -19.95 3.67
C ILE A 22 13.86 -18.95 3.20
N VAL A 23 13.48 -18.10 2.24
CA VAL A 23 14.29 -16.98 1.77
C VAL A 23 13.52 -15.68 1.95
N PHE A 24 14.14 -14.70 2.59
CA PHE A 24 13.65 -13.32 2.69
C PHE A 24 14.81 -12.36 2.53
N ALA A 25 14.53 -11.07 2.44
CA ALA A 25 15.56 -10.06 2.24
C ALA A 25 15.88 -9.31 3.54
N GLN A 26 17.06 -8.72 3.57
CA GLN A 26 17.46 -7.74 4.58
C GLN A 26 18.12 -6.56 3.91
N ILE A 27 18.16 -5.43 4.61
CA ILE A 27 18.88 -4.24 4.18
C ILE A 27 20.25 -4.20 4.83
N VAL A 28 21.27 -3.93 4.03
CA VAL A 28 22.64 -3.66 4.48
C VAL A 28 23.08 -2.28 4.00
N ASN A 29 24.03 -1.67 4.70
CA ASN A 29 24.52 -0.32 4.42
C ASN A 29 25.79 -0.31 3.54
N ALA A 30 26.27 -1.47 3.10
CA ALA A 30 27.48 -1.69 2.28
C ALA A 30 28.71 -0.87 2.73
N ARG A 31 28.79 -0.49 4.01
CA ARG A 31 29.88 0.30 4.61
C ARG A 31 30.97 -0.57 5.25
N ASP A 32 30.74 -1.88 5.29
CA ASP A 32 31.68 -2.85 5.87
C ASP A 32 32.72 -3.38 4.86
N ILE A 33 32.90 -2.68 3.73
CA ILE A 33 33.90 -3.03 2.70
C ILE A 33 35.23 -2.37 3.05
N ASP A 34 36.34 -3.07 2.81
CA ASP A 34 37.70 -2.57 3.05
C ASP A 34 38.11 -1.50 2.01
N LEU A 35 37.46 -0.34 2.08
CA LEU A 35 37.73 0.85 1.30
C LEU A 35 38.06 2.01 2.25
N PRO A 36 39.19 2.74 2.03
CA PRO A 36 39.52 3.91 2.83
C PRO A 36 38.38 4.94 2.83
N ASP A 37 38.12 5.52 4.00
CA ASP A 37 37.15 6.62 4.20
C ASP A 37 35.68 6.30 3.85
N LEU A 38 35.30 5.02 3.72
CA LEU A 38 33.94 4.59 3.36
C LEU A 38 32.88 5.04 4.39
N ASP A 39 33.24 5.12 5.67
CA ASP A 39 32.37 5.64 6.73
C ASP A 39 31.99 7.11 6.53
N SER A 40 32.86 7.89 5.85
CA SER A 40 32.63 9.30 5.57
C SER A 40 31.90 9.55 4.24
N LEU A 41 31.64 8.48 3.46
CA LEU A 41 30.97 8.57 2.16
C LEU A 41 29.51 8.97 2.33
N ILE A 42 29.12 10.08 1.70
CA ILE A 42 27.74 10.55 1.61
C ILE A 42 27.14 10.02 0.31
N GLY A 43 26.20 9.08 0.41
CA GLY A 43 25.52 8.48 -0.75
C GLY A 43 24.58 7.33 -0.37
N PRO A 44 23.75 6.84 -1.32
CA PRO A 44 22.87 5.70 -1.12
C PRO A 44 23.68 4.40 -1.12
N CYS A 45 24.29 4.08 0.02
CA CYS A 45 25.05 2.83 0.21
C CYS A 45 24.15 1.65 0.62
N LEU A 46 22.83 1.79 0.54
CA LEU A 46 21.91 0.72 0.92
C LEU A 46 21.86 -0.34 -0.17
N ASN A 47 21.92 -1.61 0.25
CA ASN A 47 21.69 -2.76 -0.63
C ASN A 47 20.72 -3.75 0.04
N ILE A 48 20.02 -4.53 -0.77
CA ILE A 48 19.08 -5.55 -0.34
C ILE A 48 19.67 -6.92 -0.69
N ILE A 49 19.94 -7.72 0.33
CA ILE A 49 20.58 -9.03 0.16
C ILE A 49 19.71 -10.13 0.80
N PRO A 50 19.80 -11.37 0.32
CA PRO A 50 18.97 -12.48 0.81
C PRO A 50 19.50 -13.06 2.13
N VAL A 51 18.57 -13.58 2.92
CA VAL A 51 18.78 -14.42 4.10
C VAL A 51 18.05 -15.73 3.84
N ARG A 52 18.75 -16.86 3.96
CA ARG A 52 18.19 -18.20 3.71
C ARG A 52 18.28 -19.03 4.97
N VAL A 53 17.16 -19.61 5.38
CA VAL A 53 17.05 -20.44 6.56
C VAL A 53 16.44 -21.78 6.18
N SER A 54 17.22 -22.84 6.36
CA SER A 54 16.80 -24.22 6.12
C SER A 54 16.44 -24.91 7.43
N PHE A 55 15.19 -25.35 7.56
CA PHE A 55 14.68 -26.09 8.71
C PHE A 55 14.90 -27.60 8.49
N PRO A 56 15.54 -28.31 9.44
CA PRO A 56 15.79 -29.73 9.31
C PRO A 56 14.47 -30.55 9.28
N PRO A 57 14.46 -31.71 8.61
CA PRO A 57 13.34 -32.66 8.72
C PRO A 57 13.22 -33.12 10.18
N ALA A 58 12.02 -33.03 10.75
CA ALA A 58 11.77 -33.30 12.16
C ALA A 58 12.33 -34.66 12.65
N PRO A 59 12.75 -34.71 13.92
CA PRO A 59 11.80 -35.25 14.90
C PRO A 59 11.51 -34.27 16.04
N ALA A 60 10.22 -34.16 16.38
CA ALA A 60 9.59 -33.43 17.50
C ALA A 60 9.89 -31.91 17.65
N PRO A 61 8.89 -31.05 17.94
CA PRO A 61 9.04 -29.59 17.88
C PRO A 61 9.84 -28.92 19.00
N ASP A 62 10.36 -29.65 19.99
CA ASP A 62 10.80 -29.07 21.27
C ASP A 62 12.25 -29.40 21.67
N ILE A 63 13.18 -29.49 20.71
CA ILE A 63 14.61 -29.70 21.01
C ILE A 63 15.36 -28.35 20.93
N PRO A 64 15.89 -27.83 22.06
CA PRO A 64 16.69 -26.59 22.09
C PRO A 64 17.89 -26.59 21.13
N GLU A 65 18.43 -27.77 20.84
CA GLU A 65 19.55 -27.99 19.93
C GLU A 65 19.23 -27.57 18.49
N THR A 66 18.00 -27.81 18.02
CA THR A 66 17.55 -27.41 16.68
C THR A 66 17.44 -25.88 16.56
N THR A 67 16.91 -25.22 17.60
CA THR A 67 16.81 -23.76 17.63
C THR A 67 18.19 -23.10 17.66
N ASN A 68 19.11 -23.64 18.47
CA ASN A 68 20.49 -23.17 18.51
C ASN A 68 21.23 -23.38 17.19
N ALA A 69 20.98 -24.49 16.48
CA ALA A 69 21.55 -24.72 15.16
C ALA A 69 21.07 -23.69 14.14
N ILE A 70 19.77 -23.39 14.12
CA ILE A 70 19.19 -22.37 13.23
C ILE A 70 19.73 -20.98 13.57
N LEU A 71 19.78 -20.61 14.86
CA LEU A 71 20.34 -19.33 15.30
C LEU A 71 21.81 -19.19 14.90
N THR A 72 22.60 -20.26 15.06
CA THR A 72 24.01 -20.28 14.67
C THR A 72 24.16 -20.14 13.15
N ALA A 73 23.32 -20.79 12.36
CA ALA A 73 23.32 -20.65 10.90
C ALA A 73 23.00 -19.22 10.47
N VAL A 74 21.95 -18.61 11.02
CA VAL A 74 21.58 -17.21 10.73
C VAL A 74 22.67 -16.24 11.18
N GLN A 75 23.28 -16.47 12.35
CA GLN A 75 24.39 -15.65 12.85
C GLN A 75 25.63 -15.76 11.96
N THR A 76 25.94 -16.96 11.48
CA THR A 76 27.10 -17.23 10.63
C THR A 76 26.91 -16.55 9.28
N GLN A 77 25.75 -16.73 8.67
CA GLN A 77 25.37 -15.99 7.46
C GLN A 77 25.43 -14.48 7.71
N HIS A 78 25.04 -14.02 8.90
CA HIS A 78 25.13 -12.62 9.27
C HIS A 78 26.53 -12.03 9.36
N ALA A 79 27.48 -12.82 9.85
CA ALA A 79 28.88 -12.43 9.89
C ALA A 79 29.55 -12.46 8.50
N GLN A 80 29.05 -13.27 7.56
CA GLN A 80 29.60 -13.40 6.20
C GLN A 80 29.09 -12.34 5.21
N PHE A 81 28.19 -11.44 5.61
CA PHE A 81 27.61 -10.43 4.72
C PHE A 81 28.57 -9.47 4.01
N PRO A 82 29.75 -9.11 4.53
CA PRO A 82 30.65 -8.17 3.84
C PRO A 82 30.99 -8.60 2.40
N GLU A 83 31.14 -9.90 2.15
CA GLU A 83 31.56 -10.46 0.85
C GLU A 83 30.54 -10.26 -0.28
N CYS A 84 29.24 -10.18 0.04
CA CYS A 84 28.16 -10.02 -0.93
C CYS A 84 27.43 -8.68 -0.81
N SER A 85 27.93 -7.77 0.03
CA SER A 85 27.26 -6.51 0.36
C SER A 85 27.12 -5.55 -0.83
N THR A 86 27.93 -5.71 -1.88
CA THR A 86 27.90 -4.93 -3.12
C THR A 86 27.20 -5.61 -4.30
N CYS A 87 26.92 -6.91 -4.20
CA CYS A 87 26.30 -7.66 -5.28
C CYS A 87 24.81 -7.31 -5.38
N GLN A 88 24.31 -7.17 -6.61
CA GLN A 88 22.88 -6.91 -6.81
C GLN A 88 22.06 -8.16 -6.47
N TRP A 89 20.83 -7.97 -5.97
CA TRP A 89 19.89 -9.08 -5.68
C TRP A 89 19.84 -10.11 -6.81
N GLN A 90 19.65 -9.65 -8.05
CA GLN A 90 19.59 -10.52 -9.23
C GLN A 90 20.89 -11.29 -9.45
N GLU A 91 22.05 -10.66 -9.22
CA GLU A 91 23.34 -11.30 -9.37
C GLU A 91 23.54 -12.40 -8.32
N ILE A 92 23.18 -12.13 -7.06
CA ILE A 92 23.22 -13.10 -5.97
C ILE A 92 22.33 -14.30 -6.29
N VAL A 93 21.07 -14.05 -6.69
CA VAL A 93 20.11 -15.10 -7.10
C VAL A 93 20.69 -15.96 -8.22
N THR A 94 21.31 -15.34 -9.23
CA THR A 94 21.67 -16.03 -10.48
C THR A 94 23.00 -16.77 -10.38
N GLN A 95 23.98 -16.20 -9.66
CA GLN A 95 25.39 -16.63 -9.70
C GLN A 95 25.89 -17.24 -8.38
N CYS A 96 25.26 -16.92 -7.25
CA CYS A 96 25.80 -17.24 -5.92
C CYS A 96 24.95 -18.25 -5.15
N THR A 97 23.95 -18.87 -5.80
CA THR A 97 22.97 -19.71 -5.10
C THR A 97 22.54 -20.93 -5.90
N ASP A 98 22.25 -22.02 -5.19
CA ASP A 98 21.69 -23.26 -5.74
C ASP A 98 20.15 -23.25 -5.73
N TRP A 99 19.53 -22.07 -5.74
CA TRP A 99 18.08 -21.94 -5.61
C TRP A 99 17.35 -22.46 -6.85
N SER A 100 16.10 -22.91 -6.68
CA SER A 100 15.25 -23.18 -7.84
C SER A 100 15.05 -21.88 -8.61
N LYS A 101 15.50 -21.84 -9.86
CA LYS A 101 15.43 -20.68 -10.77
C LYS A 101 14.02 -20.45 -11.32
N ASN A 102 13.00 -20.62 -10.46
CA ASN A 102 11.61 -20.35 -10.80
C ASN A 102 11.38 -18.83 -10.84
N SER A 103 10.41 -18.36 -11.62
CA SER A 103 10.09 -16.93 -11.83
C SER A 103 9.99 -16.09 -10.57
N ASN A 104 9.53 -16.69 -9.48
CA ASN A 104 9.26 -16.00 -8.22
C ASN A 104 10.53 -15.66 -7.43
N SER A 105 11.71 -16.20 -7.80
CA SER A 105 13.00 -15.86 -7.17
C SER A 105 13.49 -14.44 -7.50
N SER A 106 12.86 -13.76 -8.47
CA SER A 106 13.21 -12.41 -8.90
C SER A 106 12.60 -11.29 -8.05
N THR A 107 11.57 -11.61 -7.24
CA THR A 107 10.80 -10.62 -6.46
C THR A 107 10.94 -10.87 -4.96
N VAL A 108 11.20 -9.81 -4.20
CA VAL A 108 11.35 -9.88 -2.75
C VAL A 108 9.96 -9.83 -2.07
N SER A 109 9.54 -10.93 -1.45
CA SER A 109 8.24 -11.00 -0.76
C SER A 109 8.26 -10.37 0.64
N SER A 110 9.38 -10.41 1.34
CA SER A 110 9.55 -9.75 2.64
C SER A 110 10.96 -9.22 2.87
N ILE A 111 11.07 -8.07 3.53
CA ILE A 111 12.33 -7.41 3.92
C ILE A 111 12.33 -7.24 5.45
N VAL A 112 13.42 -7.66 6.10
CA VAL A 112 13.65 -7.49 7.53
C VAL A 112 14.76 -6.47 7.76
N LEU A 113 14.44 -5.39 8.48
CA LEU A 113 15.37 -4.38 8.95
C LEU A 113 15.38 -4.39 10.49
N HIS A 114 16.56 -4.55 11.07
CA HIS A 114 16.77 -4.31 12.50
C HIS A 114 17.75 -3.17 12.69
N GLU A 115 17.31 -2.11 13.34
CA GLU A 115 18.15 -0.98 13.72
C GLU A 115 18.63 -1.15 15.16
N ASN A 116 19.93 -0.99 15.39
CA ASN A 116 20.55 -1.09 16.71
C ASN A 116 20.66 0.29 17.41
N PHE A 117 20.00 1.32 16.90
CA PHE A 117 20.05 2.70 17.41
C PHE A 117 18.65 3.26 17.62
N ASP A 118 18.56 4.35 18.39
CA ASP A 118 17.29 5.02 18.70
C ASP A 118 16.65 5.57 17.41
N ALA A 119 15.36 5.32 17.20
CA ALA A 119 14.60 5.59 15.97
C ALA A 119 14.54 7.08 15.58
N LYS A 120 15.02 7.99 16.44
CA LYS A 120 15.00 9.44 16.24
C LYS A 120 16.38 10.05 16.57
N PRO A 121 17.43 9.78 15.77
CA PRO A 121 18.72 10.41 15.99
C PRO A 121 18.56 11.94 15.90
N GLU A 122 19.06 12.63 16.93
CA GLU A 122 19.24 14.09 16.94
C GLU A 122 20.72 14.39 16.72
N VAL A 123 21.02 15.16 15.69
CA VAL A 123 22.38 15.62 15.38
C VAL A 123 22.45 17.12 15.62
N ASP A 124 23.37 17.56 16.47
CA ASP A 124 23.68 18.98 16.62
C ASP A 124 24.54 19.44 15.43
N LEU A 125 24.03 20.42 14.67
CA LEU A 125 24.71 20.99 13.52
C LEU A 125 25.48 22.27 13.88
N GLY A 126 25.49 22.66 15.15
CA GLY A 126 26.08 23.90 15.64
C GLY A 126 25.22 25.14 15.35
N GLY A 127 25.49 26.23 16.08
CA GLY A 127 24.74 27.48 15.95
C GLY A 127 23.28 27.39 16.41
N GLY A 128 22.97 26.48 17.35
CA GLY A 128 21.63 26.28 17.90
C GLY A 128 20.68 25.48 17.00
N ARG A 129 21.17 24.93 15.87
CA ARG A 129 20.38 24.12 14.95
C ARG A 129 20.56 22.63 15.25
N ARG A 130 19.46 21.94 15.51
CA ARG A 130 19.43 20.47 15.63
C ARG A 130 18.70 19.89 14.43
N TRP A 131 19.32 18.89 13.82
CA TRP A 131 18.66 18.02 12.86
C TRP A 131 18.02 16.85 13.61
N LYS A 132 16.76 16.57 13.31
CA LYS A 132 16.02 15.45 13.90
C LYS A 132 15.44 14.62 12.77
N MET A 133 15.78 13.34 12.76
CA MET A 133 15.16 12.40 11.82
C MET A 133 13.67 12.27 12.15
N ARG A 134 12.80 12.53 11.17
CA ARG A 134 11.33 12.54 11.35
C ARG A 134 10.72 11.15 11.26
N SER A 135 11.33 10.25 10.49
CA SER A 135 10.95 8.84 10.36
C SER A 135 12.20 8.04 9.96
N PRO A 136 12.52 6.91 10.62
CA PRO A 136 13.61 6.02 10.21
C PRO A 136 13.29 5.22 8.94
N ILE A 137 12.05 5.28 8.45
CA ILE A 137 11.51 4.35 7.46
C ILE A 137 11.64 4.93 6.05
N LEU A 138 11.95 4.07 5.07
CA LEU A 138 11.72 4.34 3.65
C LEU A 138 10.27 4.80 3.46
N SER A 139 10.06 6.07 3.18
CA SER A 139 8.74 6.70 3.09
C SER A 139 7.84 6.15 1.99
N ASN A 140 8.30 5.16 1.23
CA ASN A 140 7.53 4.45 0.20
C ASN A 140 8.17 3.06 -0.08
N PRO A 141 7.81 1.99 0.63
CA PRO A 141 8.30 0.65 0.30
C PRO A 141 7.70 0.19 -1.05
N PRO A 142 8.40 -0.66 -1.83
CA PRO A 142 7.89 -1.18 -3.09
C PRO A 142 6.59 -1.97 -2.88
N ASP A 143 5.69 -1.88 -3.88
CA ASP A 143 4.40 -2.55 -3.86
C ASP A 143 4.55 -4.07 -3.74
N GLN A 144 3.68 -4.69 -2.92
CA GLN A 144 3.61 -6.15 -2.66
C GLN A 144 4.73 -6.76 -1.77
N THR A 145 5.57 -5.95 -1.12
CA THR A 145 6.59 -6.47 -0.18
C THR A 145 6.21 -6.22 1.28
N ILE A 146 6.27 -7.27 2.11
CA ILE A 146 6.17 -7.14 3.57
C ILE A 146 7.45 -6.49 4.10
N PHE A 147 7.33 -5.39 4.83
CA PHE A 147 8.48 -4.71 5.45
C PHE A 147 8.39 -4.82 6.97
N LEU A 148 9.27 -5.63 7.56
CA LEU A 148 9.40 -5.81 9.01
C LEU A 148 10.56 -4.94 9.50
N THR A 149 10.26 -3.90 10.27
CA THR A 149 11.27 -3.04 10.90
C THR A 149 11.23 -3.20 12.39
N THR A 150 12.40 -3.29 13.02
CA THR A 150 12.52 -3.46 14.46
C THR A 150 13.61 -2.56 15.01
N TRP A 151 13.37 -1.93 16.16
CA TRP A 151 14.34 -1.09 16.85
C TRP A 151 14.12 -1.17 18.36
N PRO A 152 15.18 -1.01 19.17
CA PRO A 152 15.03 -0.86 20.60
C PRO A 152 14.51 0.54 20.94
N GLU A 153 13.48 0.64 21.79
CA GLU A 153 13.04 1.87 22.42
C GLU A 153 13.09 1.69 23.94
N ARG A 154 14.16 2.18 24.57
CA ARG A 154 14.45 1.95 26.00
C ARG A 154 14.55 0.45 26.31
N ASP A 155 13.62 -0.09 27.10
CA ASP A 155 13.59 -1.50 27.55
C ASP A 155 12.64 -2.37 26.71
N VAL A 156 12.04 -1.84 25.64
CA VAL A 156 11.14 -2.59 24.75
C VAL A 156 11.71 -2.70 23.34
N LEU A 157 11.48 -3.85 22.70
CA LEU A 157 11.73 -4.02 21.27
C LEU A 157 10.47 -3.60 20.52
N CYS A 158 10.54 -2.49 19.79
CA CYS A 158 9.49 -2.08 18.89
C CYS A 158 9.56 -2.91 17.61
N VAL A 159 8.40 -3.39 17.16
CA VAL A 159 8.25 -4.15 15.92
C VAL A 159 7.17 -3.47 15.10
N MET A 160 7.51 -3.11 13.88
CA MET A 160 6.61 -2.49 12.92
C MET A 160 6.50 -3.36 11.68
N PHE A 161 5.27 -3.66 11.30
CA PHE A 161 4.92 -4.46 10.14
C PHE A 161 4.24 -3.57 9.11
N SER A 162 4.83 -3.38 7.94
CA SER A 162 4.29 -2.55 6.86
C SER A 162 3.99 -3.40 5.63
N VAL A 163 2.78 -3.28 5.09
CA VAL A 163 2.35 -3.96 3.86
C VAL A 163 1.66 -2.92 2.98
N SER A 164 2.07 -2.83 1.71
CA SER A 164 1.42 -1.98 0.69
C SER A 164 0.73 -2.87 -0.33
N SER A 165 -0.61 -2.78 -0.43
CA SER A 165 -1.34 -3.23 -1.62
C SER A 165 -2.40 -2.20 -2.04
N ARG A 166 -2.81 -2.29 -3.32
CA ARG A 166 -3.26 -1.16 -4.15
C ARG A 166 -4.77 -0.87 -4.16
N ASP A 167 -5.57 -1.43 -3.26
CA ASP A 167 -7.01 -1.13 -3.23
C ASP A 167 -7.51 -1.00 -1.79
N ALA A 168 -8.34 0.00 -1.53
CA ALA A 168 -8.86 0.31 -0.21
C ALA A 168 -10.39 0.36 -0.29
N SER A 169 -11.04 -0.79 -0.24
CA SER A 169 -12.48 -0.88 -0.03
C SER A 169 -12.77 -1.96 1.00
N ILE A 170 -12.75 -1.59 2.28
CA ILE A 170 -12.96 -2.49 3.44
C ILE A 170 -14.31 -3.21 3.46
N ILE A 171 -15.23 -2.81 2.58
CA ILE A 171 -16.55 -3.43 2.37
C ILE A 171 -16.62 -4.26 1.08
N SER A 172 -15.55 -4.30 0.27
CA SER A 172 -15.51 -5.07 -0.98
C SER A 172 -14.85 -6.42 -0.77
N ASP A 173 -15.50 -7.48 -1.20
CA ASP A 173 -14.94 -8.84 -1.28
C ASP A 173 -14.18 -9.08 -2.60
N ALA A 174 -14.02 -8.04 -3.45
CA ALA A 174 -13.51 -8.11 -4.82
C ALA A 174 -14.28 -9.10 -5.74
N GLN A 175 -15.50 -9.49 -5.38
CA GLN A 175 -16.33 -10.43 -6.15
C GLN A 175 -17.73 -9.89 -6.47
N THR A 176 -18.32 -9.16 -5.53
CA THR A 176 -19.71 -8.72 -5.54
C THR A 176 -19.82 -7.23 -5.78
N ASP A 177 -20.59 -6.82 -6.79
CA ASP A 177 -20.78 -5.42 -7.15
C ASP A 177 -21.24 -4.56 -5.97
N LEU A 178 -20.65 -3.37 -5.83
CA LEU A 178 -21.01 -2.35 -4.84
C LEU A 178 -21.77 -1.23 -5.56
N VAL A 179 -23.09 -1.31 -5.52
CA VAL A 179 -23.99 -0.37 -6.20
C VAL A 179 -24.52 0.62 -5.18
N ASN A 180 -24.09 1.88 -5.28
CA ASN A 180 -24.47 2.96 -4.38
C ASN A 180 -24.26 2.61 -2.89
N ALA A 181 -23.15 1.95 -2.58
CA ALA A 181 -22.87 1.48 -1.23
C ALA A 181 -22.62 2.66 -0.29
N ASP A 182 -23.14 2.60 0.93
CA ASP A 182 -22.99 3.62 1.97
C ASP A 182 -22.27 3.05 3.20
N GLU A 183 -22.11 3.85 4.25
CA GLU A 183 -21.41 3.44 5.48
C GLU A 183 -22.18 2.40 6.32
N THR A 184 -23.40 2.01 5.91
CA THR A 184 -24.16 0.93 6.55
C THR A 184 -23.72 -0.46 6.10
N PHE A 185 -22.98 -0.55 4.99
CA PHE A 185 -22.42 -1.81 4.51
C PHE A 185 -21.45 -2.42 5.53
N PRO A 186 -21.51 -3.75 5.74
CA PRO A 186 -20.68 -4.40 6.74
C PRO A 186 -19.20 -4.32 6.36
N VAL A 187 -18.39 -3.91 7.34
CA VAL A 187 -16.93 -4.00 7.23
C VAL A 187 -16.54 -5.47 7.33
N LEU A 188 -15.76 -5.94 6.37
CA LEU A 188 -15.37 -7.34 6.29
C LEU A 188 -14.15 -7.58 7.18
N LEU A 189 -14.42 -8.08 8.39
CA LEU A 189 -13.44 -8.31 9.46
C LEU A 189 -12.96 -9.76 9.55
N GLU A 190 -13.45 -10.65 8.70
CA GLU A 190 -12.98 -12.04 8.64
C GLU A 190 -12.07 -12.23 7.42
N GLN A 191 -10.91 -12.87 7.64
CA GLN A 191 -9.96 -13.16 6.57
C GLN A 191 -10.54 -14.10 5.50
N SER A 192 -11.50 -14.95 5.86
CA SER A 192 -12.24 -15.83 4.93
C SER A 192 -13.08 -15.05 3.90
N GLN A 193 -13.49 -13.83 4.25
CA GLN A 193 -14.34 -12.97 3.42
C GLN A 193 -13.52 -11.99 2.56
N GLN A 194 -12.23 -11.84 2.84
CA GLN A 194 -11.35 -10.84 2.25
C GLN A 194 -10.21 -11.49 1.47
N PRO A 195 -10.26 -11.51 0.12
CA PRO A 195 -9.17 -12.05 -0.68
C PRO A 195 -7.91 -11.15 -0.63
N GLU A 196 -8.06 -9.87 -0.27
CA GLU A 196 -6.98 -8.89 -0.21
C GLU A 196 -6.55 -8.59 1.23
N PHE A 197 -5.32 -9.00 1.59
CA PHE A 197 -4.81 -8.86 2.95
C PHE A 197 -4.72 -7.40 3.43
N TYR A 198 -4.35 -6.46 2.57
CA TYR A 198 -4.30 -5.04 2.92
C TYR A 198 -5.67 -4.49 3.32
N VAL A 199 -6.71 -4.80 2.53
CA VAL A 199 -8.09 -4.40 2.81
C VAL A 199 -8.50 -4.88 4.20
N TYR A 200 -8.19 -6.14 4.53
CA TYR A 200 -8.38 -6.71 5.85
C TYR A 200 -7.64 -5.92 6.96
N THR A 201 -6.35 -5.60 6.78
CA THR A 201 -5.61 -4.82 7.78
C THR A 201 -6.18 -3.41 7.98
N LYS A 202 -6.69 -2.78 6.92
CA LYS A 202 -7.31 -1.45 6.99
C LYS A 202 -8.68 -1.50 7.65
N ALA A 203 -9.44 -2.57 7.44
CA ALA A 203 -10.71 -2.83 8.13
C ALA A 203 -10.51 -2.97 9.65
N LEU A 204 -9.50 -3.72 10.08
CA LEU A 204 -9.12 -3.85 11.50
C LEU A 204 -8.66 -2.51 12.09
N ALA A 205 -7.81 -1.78 11.38
CA ALA A 205 -7.31 -0.49 11.83
C ALA A 205 -8.44 0.55 11.99
N GLU A 206 -9.36 0.63 11.03
CA GLU A 206 -10.54 1.50 11.12
C GLU A 206 -11.38 1.14 12.34
N SER A 207 -11.72 -0.15 12.49
CA SER A 207 -12.52 -0.64 13.61
C SER A 207 -11.87 -0.33 14.96
N TYR A 208 -10.56 -0.49 15.05
CA TYR A 208 -9.81 -0.15 16.25
C TYR A 208 -9.85 1.36 16.53
N VAL A 209 -9.56 2.20 15.54
CA VAL A 209 -9.56 3.67 15.70
C VAL A 209 -10.94 4.19 16.11
N LEU A 210 -12.01 3.71 15.47
CA LEU A 210 -13.37 4.11 15.82
C LEU A 210 -13.78 3.61 17.22
N SER A 211 -13.30 2.44 17.65
CA SER A 211 -13.53 1.93 19.02
C SER A 211 -12.85 2.76 20.12
N GLN A 212 -11.84 3.57 19.76
CA GLN A 212 -11.14 4.46 20.70
C GLN A 212 -11.83 5.82 20.83
N ASP A 213 -12.93 6.09 20.12
CA ASP A 213 -13.66 7.35 20.28
C ASP A 213 -14.15 7.50 21.73
N GLN A 214 -13.68 8.54 22.40
CA GLN A 214 -13.92 8.75 23.83
C GLN A 214 -15.09 9.68 24.12
N ARG A 215 -15.96 9.98 23.15
CA ARG A 215 -17.10 10.88 23.39
C ARG A 215 -18.00 10.40 24.53
N GLN A 216 -18.19 9.08 24.68
CA GLN A 216 -19.00 8.50 25.76
C GLN A 216 -18.28 8.46 27.12
N ARG A 217 -16.95 8.65 27.17
CA ARG A 217 -16.20 8.75 28.43
C ARG A 217 -16.27 10.18 28.95
N ARG A 218 -17.47 10.60 29.36
CA ARG A 218 -17.92 11.90 29.90
C ARG A 218 -17.14 12.46 31.13
N ARG A 219 -15.88 12.08 31.35
CA ARG A 219 -15.02 12.55 32.46
C ARG A 219 -13.59 12.89 32.07
N ALA A 220 -13.21 12.71 30.80
CA ALA A 220 -11.89 13.13 30.35
C ALA A 220 -11.88 14.64 30.11
N THR A 221 -10.97 15.36 30.77
CA THR A 221 -10.72 16.79 30.56
C THR A 221 -10.32 17.13 29.11
N HIS A 222 -9.90 16.12 28.33
CA HIS A 222 -9.62 16.21 26.89
C HIS A 222 -10.13 14.94 26.19
N PRO A 223 -11.34 14.95 25.60
CA PRO A 223 -11.86 13.76 24.91
C PRO A 223 -11.07 13.48 23.63
N PHE A 224 -10.66 12.23 23.43
CA PHE A 224 -10.04 11.78 22.20
C PHE A 224 -11.12 11.39 21.18
N LEU A 225 -11.38 12.30 20.24
CA LEU A 225 -12.37 12.10 19.20
C LEU A 225 -11.68 11.41 17.99
N THR A 226 -12.25 10.32 17.43
CA THR A 226 -11.80 9.68 16.16
C THR A 226 -12.83 9.66 15.00
N CYS A 227 -12.37 9.64 13.74
CA CYS A 227 -13.22 9.44 12.53
C CYS A 227 -12.40 8.74 11.46
N ALA A 228 -13.08 8.14 10.49
CA ALA A 228 -12.46 7.49 9.35
C ALA A 228 -12.93 8.08 8.02
N ILE A 229 -12.01 8.16 7.05
CA ILE A 229 -12.31 8.56 5.68
C ILE A 229 -11.99 7.39 4.77
N ARG A 230 -12.94 7.06 3.89
CA ARG A 230 -12.88 5.94 2.94
C ARG A 230 -12.82 6.51 1.51
N PRO A 231 -11.62 6.85 1.02
CA PRO A 231 -11.47 7.22 -0.39
C PRO A 231 -11.52 5.97 -1.27
N SER A 232 -12.08 6.11 -2.48
CA SER A 232 -11.94 5.10 -3.55
C SER A 232 -10.66 5.32 -4.37
N GLY A 233 -10.54 4.72 -5.55
CA GLY A 233 -9.35 4.79 -6.43
C GLY A 233 -8.92 6.23 -6.76
N ILE A 234 -7.99 6.76 -5.96
CA ILE A 234 -7.57 8.17 -6.01
C ILE A 234 -6.72 8.41 -7.24
N PHE A 235 -7.01 9.49 -7.96
CA PHE A 235 -6.13 10.02 -8.99
C PHE A 235 -5.81 11.49 -8.73
N GLY A 236 -4.77 12.02 -9.36
CA GLY A 236 -4.41 13.44 -9.24
C GLY A 236 -2.99 13.72 -9.70
N VAL A 237 -2.54 14.96 -9.54
CA VAL A 237 -1.16 15.35 -9.82
C VAL A 237 -0.21 14.53 -8.92
N GLY A 238 0.82 13.94 -9.52
CA GLY A 238 1.73 13.03 -8.82
C GLY A 238 1.21 11.60 -8.66
N ASP A 239 0.12 11.21 -9.32
CA ASP A 239 -0.37 9.83 -9.30
C ASP A 239 0.66 8.85 -9.90
N LEU A 240 0.88 7.76 -9.20
CA LEU A 240 1.81 6.68 -9.53
C LEU A 240 1.11 5.34 -9.75
N VAL A 241 -0.21 5.28 -9.52
CA VAL A 241 -0.94 4.01 -9.45
C VAL A 241 -2.00 3.91 -10.53
N VAL A 242 -2.98 4.83 -10.58
CA VAL A 242 -4.15 4.69 -11.46
C VAL A 242 -3.82 5.11 -12.88
N LEU A 243 -3.37 6.35 -13.07
CA LEU A 243 -3.11 6.95 -14.36
C LEU A 243 -1.95 6.32 -15.12
N PRO A 244 -0.80 5.96 -14.50
CA PRO A 244 0.29 5.32 -15.23
C PRO A 244 -0.12 3.98 -15.87
N GLY A 245 -0.89 3.15 -15.15
CA GLY A 245 -1.37 1.88 -15.68
C GLY A 245 -2.30 2.07 -16.89
N ILE A 246 -3.18 3.07 -16.83
CA ILE A 246 -4.05 3.42 -17.96
C ILE A 246 -3.24 3.98 -19.14
N LEU A 247 -2.31 4.89 -18.88
CA LEU A 247 -1.49 5.53 -19.92
C LEU A 247 -0.51 4.56 -20.58
N ASP A 248 -0.05 3.51 -19.87
CA ASP A 248 0.80 2.48 -20.47
C ASP A 248 0.11 1.76 -21.63
N ALA A 249 -1.20 1.51 -21.55
CA ALA A 249 -1.97 0.98 -22.66
C ALA A 249 -2.00 1.95 -23.86
N TYR A 250 -2.05 3.26 -23.59
CA TYR A 250 -1.95 4.29 -24.63
C TYR A 250 -0.60 4.26 -25.33
N PHE A 251 0.50 4.29 -24.57
CA PHE A 251 1.86 4.28 -25.14
C PHE A 251 2.18 2.99 -25.90
N ARG A 252 1.54 1.87 -25.54
CA ARG A 252 1.67 0.58 -26.25
C ARG A 252 0.76 0.47 -27.49
N GLY A 253 -0.06 1.49 -27.78
CA GLY A 253 -1.01 1.46 -28.90
C GLY A 253 -2.16 0.47 -28.70
N GLN A 254 -2.59 0.27 -27.45
CA GLN A 254 -3.60 -0.73 -27.06
C GLN A 254 -4.98 -0.10 -26.75
N THR A 255 -5.20 1.17 -27.09
CA THR A 255 -6.45 1.92 -26.83
C THR A 255 -7.70 1.40 -27.57
N GLN A 256 -7.49 0.54 -28.55
CA GLN A 256 -8.53 -0.13 -29.33
C GLN A 256 -9.20 -1.32 -28.60
N TRP A 257 -8.63 -1.79 -27.50
CA TRP A 257 -9.17 -2.94 -26.76
C TRP A 257 -10.03 -2.48 -25.60
N GLN A 258 -11.16 -3.16 -25.39
CA GLN A 258 -12.07 -2.92 -24.27
C GLN A 258 -12.56 -4.27 -23.72
N ILE A 259 -12.68 -4.36 -22.39
CA ILE A 259 -13.19 -5.54 -21.70
C ILE A 259 -14.56 -5.23 -21.11
N GLY A 260 -15.57 -5.98 -21.52
CA GLY A 260 -16.95 -5.73 -21.10
C GLY A 260 -17.64 -4.59 -21.84
N ASP A 261 -18.91 -4.40 -21.54
CA ASP A 261 -19.84 -3.51 -22.24
C ASP A 261 -19.79 -2.05 -21.78
N ASN A 262 -18.91 -1.71 -20.83
CA ASN A 262 -18.76 -0.37 -20.24
C ASN A 262 -20.05 0.15 -19.57
N GLN A 263 -20.86 -0.75 -19.01
CA GLN A 263 -22.01 -0.35 -18.18
C GLN A 263 -21.67 -0.22 -16.70
N ASN A 264 -20.47 -0.67 -16.30
CA ASN A 264 -20.04 -0.68 -14.92
C ASN A 264 -19.58 0.70 -14.46
N ARG A 265 -20.29 1.26 -13.47
CA ARG A 265 -19.98 2.56 -12.88
C ARG A 265 -18.90 2.43 -11.81
N PHE A 266 -17.99 3.40 -11.77
CA PHE A 266 -16.90 3.47 -10.84
C PHE A 266 -16.69 4.91 -10.33
N ASP A 267 -16.32 5.05 -9.06
CA ASP A 267 -15.94 6.35 -8.48
C ASP A 267 -14.43 6.57 -8.49
N PHE A 268 -14.03 7.71 -9.04
CA PHE A 268 -12.64 8.16 -9.07
C PHE A 268 -12.54 9.48 -8.31
N PRO A 269 -12.14 9.48 -7.02
CA PRO A 269 -11.90 10.71 -6.30
C PRO A 269 -10.59 11.36 -6.74
N GLU A 270 -10.62 12.68 -6.93
CA GLU A 270 -9.42 13.49 -7.16
C GLU A 270 -8.71 13.79 -5.82
N SER A 271 -7.38 13.79 -5.82
CA SER A 271 -6.56 13.85 -4.60
C SER A 271 -6.76 15.12 -3.77
N THR A 272 -6.97 16.28 -4.41
CA THR A 272 -7.31 17.55 -3.75
C THR A 272 -8.66 17.46 -3.05
N ASN A 273 -9.65 16.83 -3.66
CA ASN A 273 -10.96 16.60 -3.04
C ASN A 273 -10.87 15.70 -1.81
N VAL A 274 -10.07 14.63 -1.88
CA VAL A 274 -9.81 13.76 -0.71
C VAL A 274 -9.12 14.55 0.41
N ALA A 275 -8.14 15.40 0.08
CA ALA A 275 -7.48 16.27 1.05
C ALA A 275 -8.45 17.29 1.67
N HIS A 276 -9.36 17.85 0.88
CA HIS A 276 -10.42 18.74 1.35
C HIS A 276 -11.36 18.03 2.34
N ALA A 277 -11.74 16.78 2.06
CA ALA A 277 -12.52 15.98 3.00
C ALA A 277 -11.80 15.76 4.34
N HIS A 278 -10.49 15.50 4.32
CA HIS A 278 -9.68 15.38 5.53
C HIS A 278 -9.67 16.68 6.34
N TYR A 279 -9.54 17.82 5.65
CA TYR A 279 -9.61 19.13 6.28
C TYR A 279 -10.98 19.37 6.94
N LEU A 280 -12.08 19.09 6.23
CA LEU A 280 -13.43 19.26 6.77
C LEU A 280 -13.69 18.35 7.98
N ALA A 281 -13.26 17.09 7.91
CA ALA A 281 -13.35 16.18 9.05
C ALA A 281 -12.58 16.73 10.25
N ALA A 282 -11.33 17.17 10.07
CA ALA A 282 -10.53 17.75 11.15
C ALA A 282 -11.17 19.03 11.73
N ALA A 283 -11.64 19.93 10.88
CA ALA A 283 -12.29 21.18 11.29
C ALA A 283 -13.57 20.93 12.08
N ALA A 284 -14.41 19.99 11.63
CA ALA A 284 -15.64 19.61 12.33
C ALA A 284 -15.34 19.08 13.75
N ARG A 285 -14.27 18.28 13.91
CA ARG A 285 -13.85 17.80 15.24
C ARG A 285 -13.38 18.89 16.17
N VAL A 286 -12.59 19.84 15.65
CA VAL A 286 -12.09 20.96 16.45
C VAL A 286 -13.28 21.79 16.95
N ALA A 287 -14.25 22.08 16.08
CA ALA A 287 -15.47 22.77 16.46
C ALA A 287 -16.30 21.98 17.51
N GLN A 288 -16.32 20.65 17.44
CA GLN A 288 -16.96 19.81 18.47
C GLN A 288 -16.21 19.87 19.82
N LEU A 289 -14.87 19.86 19.81
CA LEU A 289 -14.06 19.98 21.02
C LEU A 289 -14.24 21.34 21.70
N GLU A 290 -14.30 22.43 20.94
CA GLU A 290 -14.53 23.78 21.47
C GLU A 290 -15.91 23.87 22.17
N LYS A 291 -16.95 23.31 21.55
CA LYS A 291 -18.29 23.23 22.17
C LYS A 291 -18.30 22.45 23.49
N CYS A 292 -17.58 21.33 23.56
CA CYS A 292 -17.47 20.55 24.80
C CYS A 292 -16.72 21.30 25.92
N HIS A 293 -15.86 22.27 25.59
CA HIS A 293 -15.10 23.05 26.56
C HIS A 293 -15.92 24.22 27.14
N ASP A 294 -16.75 24.86 26.32
CA ASP A 294 -17.53 26.06 26.71
C ASP A 294 -18.84 25.75 27.45
N SER A 295 -19.32 24.50 27.44
CA SER A 295 -20.59 24.10 28.07
C SER A 295 -20.51 22.72 28.74
N PRO A 296 -19.84 22.60 29.90
CA PRO A 296 -19.69 21.33 30.62
C PRO A 296 -20.97 20.86 31.36
N ASP A 297 -21.96 21.74 31.55
CA ASP A 297 -23.12 21.52 32.44
C ASP A 297 -24.47 21.29 31.72
N ASP A 298 -24.50 21.21 30.38
CA ASP A 298 -25.73 20.86 29.64
C ASP A 298 -25.93 19.33 29.68
N GLU A 299 -26.44 18.83 30.80
CA GLU A 299 -26.72 17.40 31.04
C GLU A 299 -27.88 16.84 30.18
N ASP A 300 -28.62 17.70 29.45
CA ASP A 300 -29.90 17.37 28.82
C ASP A 300 -29.95 17.48 27.28
N ASP A 301 -28.82 17.55 26.57
CA ASP A 301 -28.84 17.43 25.11
C ASP A 301 -28.74 15.95 24.67
N GLU A 302 -29.74 15.15 25.04
CA GLU A 302 -30.08 13.89 24.35
C GLU A 302 -30.51 14.13 22.87
N GLY A 303 -30.47 15.39 22.41
CA GLY A 303 -30.85 15.85 21.09
C GLY A 303 -29.69 16.31 20.21
N ASP A 304 -28.45 15.85 20.38
CA ASP A 304 -27.44 16.02 19.32
C ASP A 304 -27.91 15.25 18.09
N ASP A 305 -28.54 16.01 17.19
CA ASP A 305 -29.17 15.56 15.97
C ASP A 305 -28.19 14.61 15.27
N ASP A 306 -28.57 13.35 15.05
CA ASP A 306 -27.71 12.34 14.39
C ASP A 306 -27.11 12.90 13.07
N LYS A 307 -27.76 13.90 12.49
CA LYS A 307 -27.34 14.68 11.32
C LYS A 307 -26.03 15.48 11.47
N THR A 308 -25.58 15.84 12.67
CA THR A 308 -24.34 16.63 12.89
C THR A 308 -23.18 15.83 13.46
N LYS A 309 -23.39 14.56 13.77
CA LYS A 309 -22.38 13.70 14.39
C LYS A 309 -21.26 13.30 13.42
N VAL A 310 -20.03 13.71 13.72
CA VAL A 310 -18.81 13.42 12.93
C VAL A 310 -17.84 12.47 13.66
N ASP A 311 -17.82 12.51 14.97
CA ASP A 311 -17.04 11.66 15.85
C ASP A 311 -17.54 10.20 15.88
N GLY A 312 -16.61 9.25 16.01
CA GLY A 312 -16.88 7.82 15.95
C GLY A 312 -17.40 7.32 14.59
N GLU A 313 -17.50 8.17 13.57
CA GLU A 313 -18.09 7.84 12.28
C GLU A 313 -17.04 7.64 11.16
N ALA A 314 -17.40 6.81 10.18
CA ALA A 314 -16.72 6.72 8.89
C ALA A 314 -17.48 7.50 7.81
N PHE A 315 -16.76 7.93 6.76
CA PHE A 315 -17.30 8.68 5.62
C PHE A 315 -16.69 8.22 4.30
N PHE A 316 -17.53 7.85 3.33
CA PHE A 316 -17.11 7.67 1.94
C PHE A 316 -16.87 9.01 1.26
N ILE A 317 -15.76 9.12 0.54
CA ILE A 317 -15.37 10.32 -0.18
C ILE A 317 -15.13 9.98 -1.64
N THR A 318 -15.91 10.61 -2.52
CA THR A 318 -15.87 10.46 -3.97
C THR A 318 -15.97 11.84 -4.64
N ASN A 319 -15.86 11.89 -5.97
CA ASN A 319 -16.06 13.11 -6.76
C ASN A 319 -17.54 13.42 -7.06
N ASP A 320 -18.49 12.68 -6.48
CA ASP A 320 -19.94 12.85 -6.72
C ASP A 320 -20.39 12.72 -8.19
N GLU A 321 -19.53 12.15 -9.03
CA GLU A 321 -19.72 12.02 -10.47
C GLU A 321 -19.33 10.61 -10.94
N PRO A 322 -20.08 9.56 -10.58
CA PRO A 322 -19.76 8.20 -10.98
C PRO A 322 -19.76 8.08 -12.51
N ARG A 323 -18.66 7.60 -13.08
CA ARG A 323 -18.47 7.40 -14.52
C ARG A 323 -18.36 5.93 -14.84
N CYS A 324 -18.69 5.54 -16.07
CA CYS A 324 -18.39 4.19 -16.52
C CYS A 324 -16.86 3.99 -16.59
N PHE A 325 -16.39 2.80 -16.22
CA PHE A 325 -14.96 2.53 -16.10
C PHE A 325 -14.18 2.85 -17.38
N TRP A 326 -14.65 2.39 -18.55
CA TRP A 326 -13.97 2.66 -19.82
C TRP A 326 -14.20 4.07 -20.35
N ASP A 327 -15.28 4.75 -19.95
CA ASP A 327 -15.43 6.17 -20.28
C ASP A 327 -14.35 7.01 -19.58
N PHE A 328 -14.06 6.71 -18.32
CA PHE A 328 -12.94 7.31 -17.58
C PHE A 328 -11.60 6.99 -18.27
N THR A 329 -11.31 5.71 -18.54
CA THR A 329 -10.07 5.27 -19.20
C THR A 329 -9.87 5.95 -20.56
N ARG A 330 -10.93 6.08 -21.36
CA ARG A 330 -10.88 6.77 -22.66
C ARG A 330 -10.64 8.26 -22.51
N LEU A 331 -11.24 8.89 -21.51
CA LEU A 331 -11.01 10.31 -21.24
C LEU A 331 -9.53 10.57 -20.90
N VAL A 332 -8.91 9.68 -20.11
CA VAL A 332 -7.45 9.71 -19.85
C VAL A 332 -6.66 9.68 -21.16
N TRP A 333 -6.98 8.73 -22.05
CA TRP A 333 -6.30 8.59 -23.34
C TRP A 333 -6.55 9.79 -24.26
N THR A 334 -7.76 10.34 -24.28
CA THR A 334 -8.08 11.55 -25.05
C THR A 334 -7.23 12.74 -24.59
N PHE A 335 -7.07 12.94 -23.28
CA PHE A 335 -6.17 13.97 -22.76
C PHE A 335 -4.69 13.69 -23.05
N ALA A 336 -4.31 12.42 -23.23
CA ALA A 336 -2.98 12.07 -23.71
C ALA A 336 -2.80 12.27 -25.23
N GLY A 337 -3.87 12.54 -25.97
CA GLY A 337 -3.86 12.76 -27.42
C GLY A 337 -4.36 11.59 -28.28
N ASP A 338 -5.02 10.59 -27.68
CA ASP A 338 -5.68 9.52 -28.43
C ASP A 338 -6.91 10.04 -29.19
N THR A 339 -6.98 9.70 -30.47
CA THR A 339 -8.12 10.03 -31.34
C THR A 339 -8.84 8.77 -31.81
N THR A 340 -8.77 7.67 -31.07
CA THR A 340 -9.32 6.38 -31.51
C THR A 340 -10.85 6.47 -31.55
N PRO A 341 -11.46 6.30 -32.74
CA PRO A 341 -12.90 6.43 -32.87
C PRO A 341 -13.60 5.20 -32.29
N ARG A 342 -14.81 5.37 -31.74
CA ARG A 342 -15.54 4.33 -31.00
C ARG A 342 -15.83 3.09 -31.86
N GLU A 343 -15.91 3.24 -33.17
CA GLU A 343 -16.18 2.14 -34.12
C GLU A 343 -14.99 1.18 -34.29
N ARG A 344 -13.77 1.62 -33.93
CA ARG A 344 -12.55 0.77 -33.98
C ARG A 344 -12.30 0.00 -32.70
N VAL A 345 -13.18 0.14 -31.71
CA VAL A 345 -13.05 -0.50 -30.41
C VAL A 345 -13.49 -1.96 -30.50
N TRP A 346 -12.56 -2.85 -30.18
CA TRP A 346 -12.82 -4.28 -30.05
C TRP A 346 -13.23 -4.60 -28.61
N VAL A 347 -14.49 -4.98 -28.44
CA VAL A 347 -15.06 -5.34 -27.13
C VAL A 347 -14.91 -6.85 -26.92
N ILE A 348 -14.20 -7.23 -25.86
CA ILE A 348 -14.07 -8.61 -25.40
C ILE A 348 -15.10 -8.86 -24.29
N PRO A 349 -16.07 -9.78 -24.48
CA PRO A 349 -17.05 -10.07 -23.44
C PRO A 349 -16.40 -10.63 -22.17
N ARG A 350 -16.90 -10.24 -20.99
CA ARG A 350 -16.36 -10.63 -19.66
C ARG A 350 -16.07 -12.14 -19.52
N PRO A 351 -16.95 -13.08 -19.90
CA PRO A 351 -16.66 -14.51 -19.77
C PRO A 351 -15.46 -14.96 -20.60
N TRP A 352 -15.24 -14.35 -21.77
CA TRP A 352 -14.08 -14.63 -22.61
C TRP A 352 -12.80 -14.03 -22.05
N ALA A 353 -12.87 -12.80 -21.53
CA ALA A 353 -11.74 -12.15 -20.87
C ALA A 353 -11.28 -12.93 -19.63
N LEU A 354 -12.20 -13.42 -18.80
CA LEU A 354 -11.86 -14.25 -17.63
C LEU A 354 -11.20 -15.57 -18.02
N ARG A 355 -11.68 -16.23 -19.08
CA ARG A 355 -11.05 -17.46 -19.61
C ARG A 355 -9.66 -17.19 -20.15
N LEU A 356 -9.50 -16.11 -20.92
CA LEU A 356 -8.21 -15.70 -21.45
C LEU A 356 -7.21 -15.42 -20.33
N ALA A 357 -7.63 -14.65 -19.32
CA ALA A 357 -6.82 -14.34 -18.16
C ALA A 357 -6.44 -15.60 -17.37
N GLY A 358 -7.37 -16.54 -17.17
CA GLY A 358 -7.06 -17.82 -16.50
C GLY A 358 -6.07 -18.68 -17.27
N VAL A 359 -6.14 -18.69 -18.61
CA VAL A 359 -5.14 -19.36 -19.45
C VAL A 359 -3.80 -18.64 -19.38
N LEU A 360 -3.77 -17.31 -19.37
CA LEU A 360 -2.54 -16.52 -19.22
C LEU A 360 -1.89 -16.77 -17.86
N GLU A 361 -2.64 -16.71 -16.77
CA GLU A 361 -2.16 -17.02 -15.44
C GLU A 361 -1.58 -18.44 -15.36
N TRP A 362 -2.32 -19.43 -15.87
CA TRP A 362 -1.85 -20.82 -15.86
C TRP A 362 -0.60 -21.01 -16.72
N THR A 363 -0.53 -20.40 -17.90
CA THR A 363 0.63 -20.52 -18.80
C THR A 363 1.86 -19.81 -18.22
N PHE A 364 1.72 -18.60 -17.68
CA PHE A 364 2.81 -17.87 -17.05
C PHE A 364 3.32 -18.59 -15.80
N TRP A 365 2.42 -19.18 -15.02
CA TRP A 365 2.78 -20.05 -13.91
C TRP A 365 3.52 -21.31 -14.38
N ALA A 366 2.97 -22.02 -15.35
CA ALA A 366 3.53 -23.29 -15.84
C ALA A 366 4.90 -23.11 -16.53
N LEU A 367 5.10 -21.97 -17.19
CA LEU A 367 6.34 -21.64 -17.90
C LEU A 367 7.32 -20.82 -17.06
N GLY A 368 6.96 -20.42 -15.84
CA GLY A 368 7.81 -19.58 -14.99
C GLY A 368 8.17 -18.25 -15.65
N LEU A 369 7.18 -17.56 -16.24
CA LEU A 369 7.37 -16.28 -16.94
C LEU A 369 7.10 -15.05 -16.07
N GLY A 370 6.81 -15.23 -14.77
CA GLY A 370 6.50 -14.15 -13.85
C GLY A 370 5.02 -13.74 -13.87
N GLN A 371 4.73 -12.45 -13.68
CA GLN A 371 3.35 -11.97 -13.67
C GLN A 371 2.78 -11.84 -15.10
N PRO A 372 1.57 -12.37 -15.34
CA PRO A 372 0.92 -12.26 -16.64
C PRO A 372 0.49 -10.82 -16.92
N PRO A 373 0.37 -10.44 -18.20
CA PRO A 373 -0.05 -9.10 -18.60
C PRO A 373 -1.53 -8.79 -18.29
N LEU A 374 -2.32 -9.83 -17.99
CA LEU A 374 -3.73 -9.71 -17.64
C LEU A 374 -4.10 -10.85 -16.68
N THR A 375 -4.55 -10.49 -15.49
CA THR A 375 -5.02 -11.41 -14.45
C THR A 375 -6.55 -11.48 -14.39
N GLN A 376 -7.08 -12.57 -13.83
CA GLN A 376 -8.52 -12.70 -13.58
C GLN A 376 -9.01 -11.64 -12.60
N THR A 377 -8.17 -11.23 -11.66
CA THR A 377 -8.46 -10.15 -10.70
C THR A 377 -8.63 -8.82 -11.43
N GLU A 378 -7.72 -8.45 -12.33
CA GLU A 378 -7.82 -7.22 -13.12
C GLU A 378 -9.05 -7.22 -14.04
N VAL A 379 -9.35 -8.35 -14.69
CA VAL A 379 -10.57 -8.50 -15.50
C VAL A 379 -11.82 -8.34 -14.64
N ARG A 380 -11.81 -8.90 -13.42
CA ARG A 380 -12.95 -8.82 -12.51
C ARG A 380 -13.16 -7.39 -12.04
N LEU A 381 -12.12 -6.73 -11.54
CA LEU A 381 -12.18 -5.35 -11.06
C LEU A 381 -12.59 -4.37 -12.17
N SER A 382 -12.06 -4.52 -13.39
CA SER A 382 -12.41 -3.67 -14.53
C SER A 382 -13.84 -3.84 -15.05
N CYS A 383 -14.50 -4.96 -14.75
CA CYS A 383 -15.90 -5.23 -15.12
C CYS A 383 -16.88 -5.03 -13.96
N MET A 384 -16.40 -4.72 -12.77
CA MET A 384 -17.20 -4.62 -11.56
C MET A 384 -17.81 -3.23 -11.43
N THR A 385 -19.03 -3.15 -10.92
CA THR A 385 -19.67 -1.86 -10.57
C THR A 385 -19.33 -1.52 -9.13
N ARG A 386 -18.69 -0.38 -8.91
CA ARG A 386 -18.21 0.10 -7.59
C ARG A 386 -18.38 1.60 -7.47
N TYR A 387 -19.54 2.04 -6.98
CA TYR A 387 -19.77 3.45 -6.66
C TYR A 387 -20.51 3.60 -5.33
N PHE A 388 -20.28 4.72 -4.67
CA PHE A 388 -20.63 4.92 -3.27
C PHE A 388 -21.56 6.13 -3.09
N CYS A 389 -22.46 6.00 -2.13
CA CYS A 389 -23.28 7.12 -1.68
C CYS A 389 -22.49 7.96 -0.68
N ILE A 390 -22.36 9.26 -0.95
CA ILE A 390 -21.64 10.20 -0.08
C ILE A 390 -22.57 11.19 0.62
N ASP A 391 -23.86 10.88 0.71
CA ASP A 391 -24.87 11.77 1.30
C ASP A 391 -24.57 12.06 2.79
N LYS A 392 -23.99 11.08 3.50
CA LYS A 392 -23.50 11.27 4.87
C LYS A 392 -22.38 12.32 4.93
N ALA A 393 -21.38 12.25 4.06
CA ALA A 393 -20.32 13.26 4.00
C ALA A 393 -20.87 14.63 3.61
N LYS A 394 -21.82 14.67 2.66
CA LYS A 394 -22.46 15.92 2.21
C LYS A 394 -23.26 16.63 3.30
N THR A 395 -23.94 15.86 4.15
CA THR A 395 -24.83 16.37 5.21
C THR A 395 -24.06 16.70 6.47
N ARG A 396 -23.19 15.80 6.94
CA ARG A 396 -22.50 15.94 8.24
C ARG A 396 -21.21 16.75 8.16
N LEU A 397 -20.42 16.60 7.08
CA LEU A 397 -19.16 17.33 6.89
C LEU A 397 -19.33 18.60 6.04
N GLY A 398 -20.47 18.76 5.37
CA GLY A 398 -20.64 19.79 4.34
C GLY A 398 -19.77 19.53 3.09
N TYR A 399 -19.27 18.32 2.91
CA TYR A 399 -18.34 17.99 1.83
C TYR A 399 -18.97 18.18 0.45
N ARG A 400 -18.29 18.90 -0.42
CA ARG A 400 -18.54 18.95 -1.86
C ARG A 400 -17.19 18.91 -2.60
N PRO A 401 -17.11 18.21 -3.75
CA PRO A 401 -15.93 18.26 -4.60
C PRO A 401 -15.60 19.70 -4.97
N VAL A 402 -14.34 20.10 -4.78
CA VAL A 402 -13.83 21.43 -5.12
C VAL A 402 -13.28 21.43 -6.54
N VAL A 403 -12.69 20.30 -6.95
CA VAL A 403 -12.16 20.05 -8.29
C VAL A 403 -13.09 19.11 -9.04
N GLY A 404 -13.55 19.52 -10.22
CA GLY A 404 -14.34 18.66 -11.11
C GLY A 404 -13.51 17.50 -11.67
N LEU A 405 -14.17 16.39 -12.01
CA LEU A 405 -13.48 15.18 -12.47
C LEU A 405 -12.61 15.44 -13.71
N GLU A 406 -13.17 16.07 -14.74
CA GLU A 406 -12.48 16.28 -16.03
C GLU A 406 -11.31 17.27 -15.89
N GLU A 407 -11.50 18.34 -15.12
CA GLU A 407 -10.46 19.34 -14.87
C GLU A 407 -9.28 18.75 -14.07
N GLY A 408 -9.59 17.99 -13.01
CA GLY A 408 -8.57 17.29 -12.23
C GLY A 408 -7.82 16.27 -13.08
N LEU A 409 -8.54 15.55 -13.94
CA LEU A 409 -7.97 14.52 -14.78
C LEU A 409 -7.04 15.09 -15.85
N GLN A 410 -7.44 16.21 -16.49
CA GLN A 410 -6.58 16.89 -17.46
C GLN A 410 -5.25 17.30 -16.84
N ARG A 411 -5.28 17.94 -15.66
CA ARG A 411 -4.06 18.34 -14.92
C ARG A 411 -3.20 17.14 -14.54
N ALA A 412 -3.82 16.05 -14.09
CA ALA A 412 -3.12 14.85 -13.67
C ALA A 412 -2.47 14.10 -14.84
N VAL A 413 -3.14 14.06 -16.00
CA VAL A 413 -2.57 13.47 -17.24
C VAL A 413 -1.39 14.30 -17.73
N GLU A 414 -1.51 15.63 -17.77
CA GLU A 414 -0.41 16.51 -18.17
C GLU A 414 0.83 16.32 -17.28
N ASP A 415 0.64 16.22 -15.96
CA ASP A 415 1.70 15.89 -15.00
C ASP A 415 2.36 14.54 -15.33
N CYS A 416 1.57 13.47 -15.51
CA CYS A 416 2.09 12.14 -15.88
C CYS A 416 2.92 12.16 -17.17
N LEU A 417 2.44 12.84 -18.21
CA LEU A 417 3.15 12.98 -19.48
C LEU A 417 4.48 13.74 -19.30
N SER A 418 4.45 14.83 -18.54
CA SER A 418 5.65 15.65 -18.29
C SER A 418 6.73 14.88 -17.51
N ARG A 419 6.34 14.10 -16.49
CA ARG A 419 7.26 13.27 -15.70
C ARG A 419 7.90 12.18 -16.55
N ARG A 420 7.12 11.50 -17.38
CA ARG A 420 7.63 10.47 -18.29
C ARG A 420 8.60 11.05 -19.33
N ALA A 421 8.27 12.23 -19.89
CA ALA A 421 9.17 12.91 -20.81
C ALA A 421 10.51 13.29 -20.15
N ALA A 422 10.48 13.75 -18.90
CA ALA A 422 11.68 14.06 -18.13
C ALA A 422 12.54 12.81 -17.83
N GLU A 423 11.91 11.66 -17.56
CA GLU A 423 12.59 10.38 -17.38
C GLU A 423 13.29 9.92 -18.66
N ASP A 424 12.61 10.01 -19.82
CA ASP A 424 13.17 9.67 -21.13
C ASP A 424 14.35 10.59 -21.52
N GLU A 425 14.28 11.88 -21.22
CA GLU A 425 15.40 12.81 -21.41
C GLU A 425 16.58 12.52 -20.46
N GLY A 426 16.29 12.16 -19.21
CA GLY A 426 17.29 11.76 -18.23
C GLY A 426 18.04 10.50 -18.64
N LEU A 427 17.33 9.53 -19.23
CA LEU A 427 17.92 8.30 -19.80
C LEU A 427 18.81 8.62 -21.00
N LYS A 428 18.36 9.48 -21.93
CA LYS A 428 19.15 9.89 -23.12
C LYS A 428 20.41 10.69 -22.79
N LYS A 429 20.44 11.42 -21.67
CA LYS A 429 21.65 12.13 -21.20
C LYS A 429 22.65 11.20 -20.51
N ARG A 430 22.23 10.00 -20.11
CA ARG A 430 23.06 8.99 -19.43
C ARG A 430 23.58 7.90 -20.38
N SER A 431 22.96 7.72 -21.54
CA SER A 431 23.47 6.91 -22.67
C SER A 431 24.45 7.69 -23.53
#